data_AF-A0A0A0CZ52-F1
#
_entry.id   AF-A0A0A0CZ52-F1
#
_cell.length_a   1.000
_cell.length_b   1.000
_cell.length_c   1.000
_cell.angle_alpha   90.00
_cell.angle_beta   90.00
_cell.angle_gamma   90.00
#
_symmetry.space_group_name_H-M   'P 1'
#
loop_
_entity.id
_entity.type
_entity.pdbx_description
1 polymer ?
#
loop_
_entity_poly.entity_id
_entity_poly.type
_entity_poly.pdbx_seq_one_letter_code
_entity_poly.pdbx_strand_id
1 'polypeptide(L)'
;MTPSALARLTAAELLDAADTLLVYRRAGDGVEPFICLSAVDDIIGYCGHVDLGQGIRTALTQIVAEELDVPPGAVEMVLGDTARAPNQGPTIASDSIQ
;
A
#
# COMPACT_ATOMS: atom_id res chain seq x y z
N MET A 1 14.72 6.18 6.71
CA MET A 1 14.21 6.40 5.34
C MET A 1 13.41 7.69 5.34
N THR A 2 13.59 8.54 4.34
CA THR A 2 12.73 9.71 4.14
C THR A 2 11.39 9.21 3.60
N PRO A 3 10.23 9.56 4.19
CA PRO A 3 8.94 9.12 3.68
C PRO A 3 8.75 9.55 2.22
N SER A 4 8.29 8.62 1.38
CA SER A 4 8.09 8.88 -0.04
C SER A 4 7.03 9.96 -0.26
N ALA A 5 7.20 10.76 -1.32
CA ALA A 5 6.14 11.66 -1.77
C ALA A 5 4.96 10.90 -2.37
N LEU A 6 5.20 9.75 -3.00
CA LEU A 6 4.17 8.91 -3.63
C LEU A 6 3.21 8.35 -2.57
N ALA A 7 3.68 8.06 -1.36
CA ALA A 7 2.85 7.53 -0.28
C ALA A 7 1.79 8.53 0.22
N ARG A 8 1.92 9.81 -0.16
CA ARG A 8 0.98 10.89 0.18
C ARG A 8 0.00 11.20 -0.93
N LEU A 9 0.17 10.61 -2.11
CA LEU A 9 -0.75 10.80 -3.22
C LEU A 9 -2.06 10.05 -2.98
N THR A 10 -3.14 10.63 -3.49
CA THR A 10 -4.44 9.95 -3.61
C THR A 10 -4.39 8.89 -4.70
N ALA A 11 -5.38 8.00 -4.70
CA ALA A 11 -5.50 6.96 -5.72
C ALA A 11 -5.60 7.53 -7.15
N ALA A 12 -6.22 8.71 -7.32
CA ALA A 12 -6.30 9.39 -8.61
C ALA A 12 -4.95 9.98 -9.04
N GLU A 13 -4.24 10.64 -8.12
CA GLU A 13 -2.91 11.22 -8.41
C GLU A 13 -1.87 10.14 -8.73
N LEU A 14 -1.99 8.94 -8.15
CA LEU A 14 -1.12 7.80 -8.49
C LEU A 14 -1.29 7.32 -9.94
N LEU A 15 -2.48 7.47 -10.55
CA LEU A 15 -2.69 7.12 -11.96
C LEU A 15 -1.95 8.07 -12.91
N ASP A 16 -1.78 9.32 -12.49
CA ASP A 16 -1.11 10.36 -13.26
C ASP A 16 0.39 10.46 -12.94
N ALA A 17 0.88 9.69 -11.96
CA ALA A 17 2.27 9.68 -11.54
C ALA A 17 3.15 9.06 -12.63
N ALA A 18 4.05 9.87 -13.19
CA ALA A 18 5.03 9.42 -14.18
C ALA A 18 6.01 8.40 -13.57
N ASP A 19 6.51 7.50 -14.43
CA ASP A 19 7.55 6.52 -14.09
C ASP A 19 7.18 5.59 -12.92
N THR A 20 5.88 5.28 -12.80
CA THR A 20 5.36 4.35 -11.79
C THR A 20 4.76 3.08 -12.41
N LEU A 21 4.86 1.98 -11.68
CA LEU A 21 4.06 0.77 -11.88
C LEU A 21 3.01 0.70 -10.75
N LEU A 22 1.74 0.81 -11.11
CA LEU A 22 0.62 0.78 -10.16
C LEU A 22 -0.23 -0.49 -10.34
N VAL A 23 -0.33 -1.27 -9.26
CA VAL A 23 -1.30 -2.37 -9.13
C VAL A 23 -2.52 -1.85 -8.39
N TYR A 24 -3.70 -1.93 -9.02
CA TYR A 24 -4.93 -1.38 -8.48
C TYR A 24 -6.17 -2.17 -8.93
N ARG A 25 -7.27 -2.00 -8.22
CA ARG A 25 -8.62 -2.44 -8.63
C ARG A 25 -9.45 -1.23 -9.07
N ARG A 26 -10.26 -1.39 -10.11
CA ARG A 26 -11.29 -0.41 -10.50
C ARG A 26 -12.47 -0.50 -9.53
N ALA A 27 -12.94 0.63 -9.00
CA ALA A 27 -14.05 0.70 -8.06
C ALA A 27 -14.98 1.87 -8.42
N GLY A 28 -16.11 1.59 -9.08
CA GLY A 28 -16.97 2.63 -9.64
C GLY A 28 -16.20 3.53 -10.61
N ASP A 29 -16.24 4.84 -10.38
CA ASP A 29 -15.51 5.84 -11.15
C ASP A 29 -14.05 6.05 -10.68
N GLY A 30 -13.62 5.34 -9.63
CA GLY A 30 -12.30 5.46 -9.02
C GLY A 30 -11.43 4.21 -9.14
N VAL A 31 -10.29 4.26 -8.46
CA VAL A 31 -9.36 3.14 -8.31
C VAL A 31 -8.95 2.95 -6.86
N GLU A 32 -8.63 1.72 -6.51
CA GLU A 32 -8.17 1.31 -5.19
C GLU A 32 -6.76 0.70 -5.35
N PRO A 33 -5.70 1.37 -4.85
CA PRO A 33 -4.33 0.92 -5.04
C PRO A 33 -3.99 -0.25 -4.10
N PHE A 34 -3.03 -1.08 -4.50
CA PHE A 34 -2.47 -2.14 -3.66
C PHE A 34 -0.95 -2.05 -3.56
N ILE A 35 -0.26 -1.81 -4.68
CA ILE A 35 1.19 -1.66 -4.75
C ILE A 35 1.51 -0.55 -5.75
N CYS A 36 2.39 0.37 -5.39
CA CYS A 36 2.98 1.35 -6.30
C CYS A 36 4.50 1.25 -6.21
N LEU A 37 5.14 1.08 -7.36
CA LEU A 37 6.61 1.10 -7.49
C LEU A 37 7.01 2.30 -8.34
N SER A 38 8.08 2.99 -7.99
CA SER A 38 8.70 3.99 -8.85
C SER A 38 9.98 3.46 -9.49
N ALA A 39 10.42 4.09 -10.59
CA ALA A 39 11.71 3.83 -11.19
C ALA A 39 12.93 4.23 -10.32
N VAL A 40 12.71 4.89 -9.18
CA VAL A 40 13.75 5.54 -8.34
C VAL A 40 13.78 4.96 -6.91
N ASP A 41 13.25 3.74 -6.72
CA ASP A 41 13.29 2.93 -5.48
C ASP A 41 12.16 3.15 -4.45
N ASP A 42 11.16 3.99 -4.72
CA ASP A 42 9.95 4.01 -3.86
C ASP A 42 9.09 2.75 -4.08
N ILE A 43 8.91 1.95 -3.03
CA ILE A 43 8.02 0.78 -3.00
C ILE A 43 6.96 1.02 -1.93
N ILE A 44 5.70 1.15 -2.35
CA ILE A 44 4.59 1.46 -1.44
C ILE A 44 3.52 0.37 -1.54
N GLY A 45 3.19 -0.24 -0.40
CA GLY A 45 2.04 -1.12 -0.26
C GLY A 45 0.87 -0.43 0.42
N TYR A 46 -0.35 -0.77 0.03
CA TYR A 46 -1.59 -0.17 0.52
C TYR A 46 -2.52 -1.24 1.11
N CYS A 47 -3.08 -0.97 2.28
CA CYS A 47 -4.02 -1.87 2.96
C CYS A 47 -5.11 -1.07 3.67
N GLY A 48 -6.37 -1.42 3.44
CA GLY A 48 -7.52 -0.81 4.10
C GLY A 48 -7.64 -1.15 5.58
N HIS A 49 -7.07 -2.28 5.98
CA HIS A 49 -7.05 -2.69 7.39
C HIS A 49 -6.14 -1.77 8.23
N VAL A 50 -6.57 -1.51 9.46
CA VAL A 50 -5.82 -0.73 10.45
C VAL A 50 -5.05 -1.65 11.39
N ASP A 51 -3.85 -1.21 11.79
CA ASP A 51 -3.10 -1.88 12.84
C ASP A 51 -3.56 -1.38 14.21
N LEU A 52 -4.10 -2.28 15.03
CA LEU A 52 -4.60 -2.04 16.38
C LEU A 52 -3.70 -2.69 17.45
N GLY A 53 -2.45 -3.03 17.08
CA GLY A 53 -1.46 -3.64 17.96
C GLY A 53 -1.10 -5.09 17.61
N GLN A 54 -1.71 -5.64 16.56
CA GLN A 54 -1.42 -6.98 16.05
C GLN A 54 -0.16 -7.04 15.18
N GLY A 55 0.37 -5.89 14.74
CA GLY A 55 1.60 -5.82 13.96
C GLY A 55 1.41 -6.15 12.47
N ILE A 56 0.20 -5.95 11.93
CA ILE A 56 -0.06 -6.19 10.50
C ILE A 56 0.77 -5.30 9.59
N ARG A 57 1.13 -4.09 10.04
CA ARG A 57 2.03 -3.23 9.25
C ARG A 57 3.35 -3.94 9.01
N THR A 58 3.95 -4.47 10.06
CA THR A 58 5.22 -5.21 10.00
C THR A 58 5.09 -6.47 9.15
N ALA A 59 4.04 -7.25 9.36
CA ALA A 59 3.81 -8.48 8.61
C ALA A 59 3.64 -8.20 7.11
N LEU A 60 2.81 -7.22 6.75
CA LEU A 60 2.59 -6.85 5.34
C LEU A 60 3.85 -6.26 4.70
N THR A 61 4.63 -5.46 5.42
CA THR A 61 5.94 -5.00 4.94
C THR A 61 6.84 -6.18 4.59
N GLN A 62 6.89 -7.23 5.43
CA GLN A 62 7.70 -8.42 5.17
C GLN A 62 7.20 -9.19 3.96
N ILE A 63 5.88 -9.41 3.86
CA ILE A 63 5.26 -10.11 2.71
C ILE A 63 5.58 -9.38 1.40
N VAL A 64 5.33 -8.06 1.33
CA VAL A 64 5.61 -7.28 0.11
C VAL A 64 7.10 -7.30 -0.23
N ALA A 65 7.98 -7.18 0.78
CA ALA A 65 9.42 -7.21 0.56
C ALA A 65 9.92 -8.56 0.06
N GLU A 66 9.39 -9.66 0.59
CA GLU A 66 9.70 -11.03 0.16
C GLU A 66 9.26 -11.27 -1.29
N GLU A 67 8.03 -10.90 -1.64
CA GLU A 67 7.49 -11.10 -2.99
C GLU A 67 8.21 -10.25 -4.05
N LEU A 68 8.79 -9.11 -3.64
CA LEU A 68 9.56 -8.24 -4.54
C LEU A 68 11.07 -8.48 -4.47
N ASP A 69 11.55 -9.42 -3.65
CA ASP A 69 12.96 -9.72 -3.41
C ASP A 69 13.79 -8.49 -3.01
N VAL A 70 13.27 -7.69 -2.08
CA VAL A 70 13.91 -6.48 -1.56
C VAL A 70 14.06 -6.52 -0.03
N PRO A 71 14.95 -5.71 0.57
CA PRO A 71 14.99 -5.58 2.02
C PRO A 71 13.66 -5.01 2.56
N PRO A 72 13.15 -5.47 3.72
CA PRO A 72 11.93 -4.91 4.33
C PRO A 72 11.97 -3.40 4.54
N GLY A 73 13.17 -2.85 4.77
CA GLY A 73 13.37 -1.42 4.91
C GLY A 73 13.07 -0.62 3.66
N ALA A 74 12.99 -1.23 2.47
CA ALA A 74 12.66 -0.60 1.19
C ALA A 74 11.16 -0.34 1.00
N VAL A 75 10.29 -0.98 1.81
CA VAL A 75 8.84 -0.94 1.64
C VAL A 75 8.20 0.03 2.64
N GLU A 76 7.49 1.03 2.13
CA GLU A 76 6.60 1.89 2.91
C GLU A 76 5.16 1.34 2.83
N MET A 77 4.50 1.16 3.98
CA MET A 77 3.10 0.71 4.01
C MET A 77 2.15 1.85 4.37
N VAL A 78 1.05 1.99 3.63
CA VAL A 78 -0.07 2.90 3.94
C VAL A 78 -1.26 2.06 4.42
N LEU A 79 -1.68 2.25 5.68
CA LEU A 79 -2.76 1.49 6.32
C LEU A 79 -3.91 2.41 6.71
N GLY A 80 -5.14 2.00 6.39
CA GLY A 80 -6.37 2.60 6.91
C GLY A 80 -6.62 4.07 6.53
N ASP A 81 -5.88 4.60 5.56
CA ASP A 81 -6.10 5.94 5.02
C ASP A 81 -7.19 5.88 3.95
N THR A 82 -8.39 6.35 4.26
CA THR A 82 -9.56 6.22 3.37
C THR A 82 -9.43 6.99 2.06
N ALA A 83 -8.48 7.92 1.93
CA ALA A 83 -8.21 8.62 0.68
C ALA A 83 -7.17 7.90 -0.21
N ARG A 84 -6.43 6.94 0.36
CA ARG A 84 -5.22 6.36 -0.27
C ARG A 84 -5.17 4.84 -0.27
N ALA A 85 -5.92 4.18 0.60
CA ALA A 85 -5.94 2.73 0.76
C ALA A 85 -7.25 2.13 0.22
N PRO A 86 -7.22 0.86 -0.21
CA PRO A 86 -8.40 0.18 -0.73
C PRO A 86 -9.45 0.01 0.37
N ASN A 87 -10.74 0.01 0.03
CA ASN A 87 -11.77 -0.37 0.99
C ASN A 87 -11.75 -1.91 1.16
N GLN A 88 -11.31 -2.38 2.33
CA GLN A 88 -11.24 -3.80 2.67
C GLN A 88 -12.11 -4.14 3.88
N GLY A 89 -12.98 -3.21 4.29
CA GLY A 89 -13.80 -3.39 5.49
C GLY A 89 -12.99 -3.29 6.79
N PRO A 90 -13.58 -3.72 7.92
CA PRO A 90 -12.98 -3.56 9.23
C PRO A 90 -11.93 -4.64 9.54
N THR A 91 -10.96 -4.30 10.37
CA THR A 91 -10.01 -5.27 10.93
C THR A 91 -10.66 -6.12 12.02
N ILE A 92 -11.25 -7.24 11.63
CA ILE A 92 -11.91 -8.21 12.52
C ILE A 92 -11.66 -9.65 12.05
N ALA A 93 -12.10 -10.62 12.86
CA ALA A 93 -12.17 -12.03 12.49
C ALA A 93 -10.84 -12.68 12.04
N SER A 94 -9.70 -12.08 12.39
CA SER A 94 -8.36 -12.54 11.96
C SER A 94 -8.18 -12.56 10.43
N ASP A 95 -8.93 -11.72 9.71
CA ASP A 95 -9.02 -11.75 8.24
C ASP A 95 -8.01 -10.80 7.55
N SER A 96 -7.10 -10.18 8.30
CA SER A 96 -6.15 -9.21 7.74
C SER A 96 -5.02 -9.85 6.91
N ILE A 97 -4.80 -11.16 7.07
CA ILE A 97 -3.85 -11.96 6.29
C ILE A 97 -4.61 -13.23 5.89
N GLN A 98 -4.83 -13.44 4.59
CA GLN A 98 -5.50 -14.61 4.00
C GLN A 98 -4.73 -15.07 2.76
#